data_AF-A0A7S3HA84-F1
#
_entry.id   AF-A0A7S3HA84-F1
#
_cell.length_a   1.000
_cell.length_b   1.000
_cell.length_c   1.000
_cell.angle_alpha   90.00
_cell.angle_beta   90.00
_cell.angle_gamma   90.00
#
_symmetry.space_group_name_H-M   'P 1'
#
loop_
_entity.id
_entity.type
_entity.pdbx_description
1 polymer ?
#
loop_
_entity_poly.entity_id
_entity_poly.type
_entity_poly.pdbx_seq_one_letter_code
_entity_poly.pdbx_strand_id
1 'polypeptide(L)'
;IEFISKMLGLEPIASLDHFTPEKLAPVGLVCEDFMGGEGSIIRFTGLKPSPITGGCCSVLVRASNVLLLDETERSIHDALCVVRSLVKKKALIPGGAAPE
;
A
#
# COMPACT_ATOMS: atom_id res chain seq x y z
N ILE A 1 -11.79 4.64 -0.95
CA ILE A 1 -11.91 5.29 -2.28
C ILE A 1 -10.66 6.11 -2.60
N GLU A 2 -10.21 7.00 -1.71
CA GLU A 2 -9.03 7.84 -1.96
C GLU A 2 -7.74 7.07 -2.31
N PHE A 3 -7.44 5.97 -1.60
CA PHE A 3 -6.22 5.21 -1.84
C PHE A 3 -6.19 4.63 -3.27
N ILE A 4 -7.29 4.03 -3.69
CA ILE A 4 -7.46 3.45 -5.04
C ILE A 4 -7.40 4.55 -6.11
N SER A 5 -8.06 5.68 -5.88
CA SER A 5 -8.02 6.86 -6.76
C SER A 5 -6.59 7.40 -6.93
N LYS A 6 -5.83 7.58 -5.83
CA LYS A 6 -4.43 8.03 -5.86
C LYS A 6 -3.49 7.01 -6.50
N MET A 7 -3.71 5.72 -6.24
CA MET A 7 -2.91 4.63 -6.83
C MET A 7 -3.09 4.55 -8.35
N LEU A 8 -4.34 4.64 -8.82
CA LEU A 8 -4.68 4.54 -10.23
C LEU A 8 -4.55 5.89 -10.96
N GLY A 9 -4.42 7.00 -10.23
CA GLY A 9 -4.40 8.36 -10.79
C GLY A 9 -5.74 8.79 -11.37
N LEU A 10 -6.85 8.30 -10.80
CA LEU A 10 -8.20 8.52 -11.30
C LEU A 10 -8.98 9.48 -10.41
N GLU A 11 -9.84 10.30 -11.00
CA GLU A 11 -10.80 11.13 -10.25
C GLU A 11 -12.07 10.32 -9.96
N PRO A 12 -12.56 10.29 -8.70
CA PRO A 12 -13.78 9.59 -8.36
C PRO A 12 -15.00 10.28 -8.99
N ILE A 13 -15.85 9.50 -9.64
CA ILE A 13 -17.02 9.99 -10.36
C ILE A 13 -18.27 9.59 -9.57
N ALA A 14 -19.11 10.57 -9.24
CA ALA A 14 -20.36 10.31 -8.49
C ALA A 14 -21.55 9.96 -9.40
N SER A 15 -21.60 10.53 -10.61
CA SER A 15 -22.72 10.38 -11.55
C SER A 15 -22.31 9.62 -12.80
N LEU A 16 -23.21 8.76 -13.30
CA LEU A 16 -22.98 7.97 -14.50
C LEU A 16 -22.76 8.82 -15.76
N ASP A 17 -23.30 10.04 -15.81
CA ASP A 17 -23.17 10.97 -16.94
C ASP A 17 -21.73 11.47 -17.16
N HIS A 18 -20.88 11.36 -16.13
CA HIS A 18 -19.49 11.80 -16.17
C HIS A 18 -18.50 10.64 -16.37
N PHE A 19 -18.99 9.44 -16.69
CA PHE A 19 -18.22 8.24 -16.93
C PHE A 19 -17.64 8.24 -18.35
N THR A 20 -16.45 8.82 -18.49
CA THR A 20 -15.70 8.84 -19.77
C THR A 20 -14.58 7.79 -19.77
N PRO A 21 -14.21 7.23 -20.94
CA PRO A 21 -13.12 6.24 -21.03
C PRO A 21 -11.77 6.79 -20.59
N GLU A 22 -11.60 8.11 -20.60
CA GLU A 22 -10.41 8.82 -20.11
C GLU A 22 -10.20 8.69 -18.61
N LYS A 23 -11.26 8.39 -17.85
CA LYS A 23 -11.24 8.24 -16.39
C LYS A 23 -11.08 6.77 -15.94
N LEU A 24 -10.68 5.88 -16.85
CA LEU A 24 -10.39 4.48 -16.56
C LEU A 24 -8.88 4.23 -16.58
N ALA A 25 -8.40 3.41 -15.64
CA ALA A 25 -6.99 3.01 -15.58
C ALA A 25 -6.81 1.56 -16.07
N PRO A 26 -5.74 1.28 -16.83
CA PRO A 26 -5.41 -0.08 -17.22
C PRO A 26 -4.87 -0.85 -16.01
N VAL A 27 -5.48 -1.99 -15.69
CA VAL A 27 -5.02 -2.95 -14.67
C VAL A 27 -4.78 -4.29 -15.34
N GLY A 28 -3.64 -4.93 -15.07
CA GLY A 28 -3.27 -6.20 -15.70
C GLY A 28 -4.17 -7.36 -15.27
N LEU A 29 -4.33 -7.55 -13.96
CA LEU A 29 -5.09 -8.67 -13.41
C LEU A 29 -5.80 -8.24 -12.13
N VAL A 30 -7.11 -8.50 -12.08
CA VAL A 30 -7.93 -8.32 -10.90
C VAL A 30 -8.41 -9.71 -10.48
N CYS A 31 -8.01 -10.14 -9.30
CA CYS A 31 -8.40 -11.43 -8.74
C CYS A 31 -9.07 -11.23 -7.39
N GLU A 32 -10.13 -11.98 -7.16
CA GLU A 32 -10.72 -12.14 -5.83
C GLU A 32 -10.12 -13.39 -5.18
N ASP A 33 -9.37 -13.18 -4.10
CA ASP A 33 -8.78 -14.27 -3.32
C ASP A 33 -9.65 -14.56 -2.10
N PHE A 34 -10.08 -15.82 -1.96
CA PHE A 34 -10.79 -16.31 -0.78
C PHE A 34 -9.79 -16.82 0.25
N MET A 35 -9.75 -16.17 1.40
CA MET A 35 -8.70 -16.43 2.40
C MET A 35 -9.14 -17.38 3.52
N GLY A 36 -9.60 -18.59 3.17
CA GLY A 36 -9.81 -19.70 4.11
C GLY A 36 -10.65 -19.39 5.36
N GLY A 37 -11.46 -18.34 5.34
CA GLY A 37 -12.29 -17.81 6.43
C GLY A 37 -13.34 -16.84 5.88
N GLU A 38 -13.96 -16.03 6.73
CA GLU A 38 -14.94 -15.01 6.31
C GLU A 38 -14.23 -13.75 5.78
N GLY A 39 -14.06 -13.69 4.45
CA GLY A 39 -13.58 -12.49 3.77
C GLY A 39 -12.94 -12.82 2.42
N SER A 40 -13.43 -12.16 1.38
CA SER A 40 -12.74 -12.10 0.09
C SER A 40 -11.95 -10.80 -0.01
N ILE A 41 -10.79 -10.86 -0.66
CA ILE A 41 -9.95 -9.69 -0.91
C ILE A 41 -9.75 -9.56 -2.41
N ILE A 42 -9.92 -8.35 -2.91
CA ILE A 42 -9.68 -8.02 -4.31
C ILE A 42 -8.24 -7.58 -4.47
N ARG A 43 -7.43 -8.40 -5.14
CA ARG A 43 -6.05 -8.12 -5.48
C ARG A 43 -5.97 -7.52 -6.88
N PHE A 44 -5.43 -6.31 -6.96
CA PHE A 44 -5.06 -5.67 -8.21
C PHE A 44 -3.56 -5.93 -8.46
N THR A 45 -3.22 -6.55 -9.58
CA THR A 45 -1.85 -6.86 -9.98
C THR A 45 -1.58 -6.35 -11.40
N GLY A 46 -0.31 -6.09 -11.71
CA GLY A 46 0.07 -5.50 -12.99
C GLY A 46 -0.35 -4.03 -13.15
N LEU A 47 -0.34 -3.27 -12.05
CA LEU A 47 -0.54 -1.84 -12.08
C LEU A 47 0.65 -1.17 -12.75
N LYS A 48 0.40 -0.33 -13.78
CA LYS A 48 1.46 0.52 -14.33
C LYS A 48 1.87 1.54 -13.27
N PRO A 49 3.18 1.73 -13.01
CA PRO A 49 3.62 2.74 -12.06
C PRO A 49 3.12 4.11 -12.54
N SER A 50 2.25 4.73 -11.75
CA SER A 50 1.80 6.10 -11.97
C SER A 50 2.95 7.06 -11.63
N PRO A 51 3.12 8.17 -12.37
CA PRO A 51 4.15 9.18 -12.11
C PRO A 51 4.07 9.80 -10.70
N ILE A 52 2.92 9.68 -10.03
CA ILE A 52 2.67 10.27 -8.70
C ILE A 52 3.13 9.35 -7.56
N THR A 53 3.04 8.02 -7.73
CA THR A 53 3.19 7.07 -6.60
C THR A 53 4.43 6.19 -6.68
N GLY A 54 5.20 6.20 -7.77
CA GLY A 54 6.45 5.40 -7.88
C GLY A 54 6.25 3.88 -7.77
N GLY A 55 4.99 3.43 -7.70
CA GLY A 55 4.59 2.06 -7.39
C GLY A 55 3.77 1.97 -6.11
N CYS A 56 2.75 1.13 -6.09
CA CYS A 56 1.99 0.83 -4.89
C CYS A 56 2.15 -0.65 -4.53
N CYS A 57 2.41 -0.93 -3.26
CA CYS A 57 2.42 -2.27 -2.70
C CYS A 57 1.45 -2.30 -1.52
N SER A 58 0.65 -3.35 -1.43
CA SER A 58 -0.21 -3.63 -0.28
C SER A 58 0.34 -4.85 0.46
N VAL A 59 0.47 -4.73 1.78
CA VAL A 59 0.84 -5.85 2.67
C VAL A 59 -0.38 -6.20 3.49
N LEU A 60 -0.81 -7.44 3.39
CA LEU A 60 -1.93 -7.95 4.18
C LEU A 60 -1.40 -8.59 5.45
N VAL A 61 -1.76 -8.00 6.60
CA VAL A 61 -1.41 -8.52 7.92
C VAL A 61 -2.55 -9.37 8.45
N ARG A 62 -2.26 -10.61 8.87
CA ARG A 62 -3.19 -11.49 9.57
C ARG A 62 -2.58 -11.87 10.92
N ALA A 63 -3.36 -11.72 11.97
CA ALA A 63 -2.96 -12.10 13.32
C ALA A 63 -4.14 -12.74 14.05
N SER A 64 -3.85 -13.57 15.05
CA SER A 64 -4.87 -14.29 15.84
C SER A 64 -5.59 -13.41 16.87
N ASN A 65 -5.06 -12.22 17.16
CA ASN A 65 -5.60 -11.28 18.15
C ASN A 65 -5.39 -9.84 17.67
N VAL A 66 -6.32 -8.93 18.01
CA VAL A 66 -6.26 -7.50 17.70
C VAL A 66 -4.98 -6.86 18.25
N LEU A 67 -4.57 -7.22 19.47
CA LEU A 67 -3.32 -6.69 20.06
C LEU A 67 -2.09 -7.04 19.22
N LEU A 68 -2.04 -8.25 18.66
CA LEU A 68 -0.96 -8.66 17.77
C LEU A 68 -1.04 -7.97 16.41
N LEU A 69 -2.26 -7.70 15.92
CA LEU A 69 -2.48 -7.00 14.66
C LEU A 69 -1.97 -5.56 14.76
N ASP A 70 -2.34 -4.84 15.82
CA ASP A 70 -1.89 -3.46 16.09
C ASP A 70 -0.37 -3.38 16.25
N GLU A 71 0.23 -4.34 16.98
CA GLU A 71 1.69 -4.38 17.17
C GLU A 71 2.42 -4.71 15.86
N THR A 72 1.85 -5.60 15.04
CA THR A 72 2.44 -5.96 13.74
C THR A 72 2.38 -4.79 12.76
N GLU A 73 1.27 -4.03 12.74
CA GLU A 73 1.14 -2.82 11.93
C GLU A 73 2.21 -1.79 12.32
N ARG A 74 2.36 -1.52 13.62
CA ARG A 74 3.39 -0.59 14.13
C ARG A 74 4.80 -1.06 13.79
N SER A 75 5.09 -2.34 13.99
CA SER A 75 6.41 -2.92 13.70
C SER A 75 6.78 -2.81 12.22
N ILE A 76 5.83 -3.06 11.31
CA ILE A 76 6.05 -2.92 9.87
C ILE A 76 6.24 -1.44 9.50
N HIS A 77 5.44 -0.53 10.07
CA HIS A 77 5.57 0.90 9.84
C HIS A 77 6.96 1.41 10.24
N ASP A 78 7.46 0.99 11.41
CA ASP A 78 8.79 1.37 11.91
C ASP A 78 9.90 0.80 11.03
N ALA A 79 9.79 -0.48 10.63
CA ALA A 79 10.73 -1.10 9.70
C ALA A 79 10.79 -0.35 8.36
N LEU A 80 9.65 0.05 7.80
CA LEU A 80 9.59 0.86 6.58
C LEU A 80 10.23 2.24 6.78
N CYS A 81 10.06 2.86 7.95
CA CYS A 81 10.69 4.13 8.28
C CYS A 81 12.23 4.02 8.38
N VAL A 82 12.75 2.91 8.91
CA VAL A 82 14.20 2.62 8.96
C VAL A 82 14.75 2.43 7.55
N VAL A 83 14.12 1.58 6.73
CA VAL A 83 14.54 1.37 5.33
C VAL A 83 14.50 2.68 4.55
N ARG A 84 13.44 3.49 4.72
CA ARG A 84 13.35 4.83 4.12
C ARG A 84 14.52 5.73 4.52
N SER A 85 14.94 5.69 5.78
CA SER A 85 16.06 6.49 6.28
C SER A 85 17.38 6.05 5.64
N LEU A 86 17.60 4.75 5.48
CA LEU A 86 18.77 4.18 4.80
C LEU A 86 18.80 4.51 3.31
N VAL A 87 17.64 4.52 2.64
CA VAL A 87 17.54 4.91 1.22
C VAL A 87 17.84 6.40 1.03
N LYS A 88 17.36 7.26 1.94
CA LYS A 88 17.63 8.71 1.90
C LYS A 88 19.07 9.06 2.26
N LYS A 89 19.62 8.42 3.30
CA LYS A 89 21.00 8.62 3.77
C LYS A 89 21.66 7.25 3.97
N LYS A 90 22.63 6.93 3.11
CA LYS A 90 23.37 5.66 3.12
C LYS A 90 24.46 5.64 4.20
N ALA A 91 24.09 5.87 5.46
CA ALA A 91 24.99 5.86 6.59
C ALA A 91 24.29 5.22 7.80
N LEU A 92 25.07 4.57 8.66
CA LEU A 92 24.63 3.95 9.90
C LEU A 92 25.52 4.45 11.03
N ILE A 93 24.91 4.71 12.18
CA ILE A 93 25.61 5.11 13.40
C ILE A 93 25.42 4.01 14.46
N PRO A 94 26.40 3.80 15.36
CA PRO A 94 26.18 2.95 16.51
C PRO A 94 25.07 3.54 17.40
N GLY A 95 24.22 2.69 17.95
CA GLY A 95 23.20 3.11 18.92
C GLY A 95 23.76 3.33 20.33
N GLY A 96 22.87 3.48 21.30
CA GLY A 96 23.23 3.52 22.72
C GLY A 96 23.99 4.79 23.16
N ALA A 97 23.62 5.94 22.62
CA ALA A 97 24.24 7.25 22.89
C ALA A 97 25.75 7.34 22.57
N ALA A 98 26.33 6.37 21.84
CA ALA A 98 27.73 6.43 21.41
C ALA A 98 28.08 7.62 20.47
N PRO A 99 27.18 8.13 19.61
CA PRO A 99 27.49 9.24 18.70
C PRO A 99 26.94 10.61 19.13
N GLU A 100 26.36 10.74 20.34
CA GLU A 100 25.87 12.03 20.90
C GLU A 100 27.02 12.99 21.25
#